data_AF-A0A381UY71-F1
#
_entry.id   AF-A0A381UY71-F1
#
_cell.length_a   1.000
_cell.length_b   1.000
_cell.length_c   1.000
_cell.angle_alpha   90.00
_cell.angle_beta   90.00
_cell.angle_gamma   90.00
#
_symmetry.space_group_name_H-M   'P 1'
#
loop_
_entity.id
_entity.type
_entity.pdbx_description
1 polymer ?
#
loop_
_entity_poly.entity_id
_entity_poly.type
_entity_poly.pdbx_seq_one_letter_code
_entity_poly.pdbx_strand_id
1 'polypeptide(L)'
;MDDLLKLERNVRSIYAKTLSLLASRYRFNLPISDKDVPGSPRVLFLGNHSSGKSSFINYIAGADIQESGMAPTDDGFTLITYGEEEETLDGQTLVSHPELDYQDLASLGPEFLAKLQFKAYPSENLRQLTLIDSPGMIDSASSHQLRSYDFRECVRRFAESADLVLFFFDPDKPGTTGEAVSIFTRQLVGIDHKLLIVLNKVDLFDNIRDFARTYGTLCWNLSKTIPTKDTPRIYTTYLPGFATRPLEGNAKPIPLEDFDISRDEVVAEIMRAPARRADNLVSGLLSQARRLSVHVKVCIEAVTAYRRLVSRLWLAFSGLVMLSAGAAWLTRDWWLQPEWSDAFNEKNWEALTVPGIVLGSAFVGASLFWWFLSLGLRKLRRSIGTEEGVDVFFKRAYRDELSLQKRADLYAIWETTKAGILDIMRAHGLRSLSASISSKTLLHKLEAAIEKDIPALRRKIDLHPEIKAEEPEIPDEETPDQPELSTEEV
;
A
#
# COMPACT_ATOMS: atom_id res chain seq x y z
N MET A 1 18.56 -2.34 -13.10
CA MET A 1 18.56 -0.94 -12.63
C MET A 1 17.65 -0.07 -13.50
N ASP A 2 17.91 0.01 -14.81
CA ASP A 2 17.17 0.90 -15.73
C ASP A 2 15.66 0.64 -15.79
N ASP A 3 15.22 -0.61 -15.79
CA ASP A 3 13.78 -0.91 -15.95
C ASP A 3 12.96 -0.57 -14.70
N LEU A 4 13.49 -0.80 -13.48
CA LEU A 4 12.82 -0.41 -12.24
C LEU A 4 12.80 1.12 -12.10
N LEU A 5 13.92 1.79 -12.33
CA LEU A 5 13.98 3.27 -12.31
C LEU A 5 13.05 3.89 -13.37
N LYS A 6 12.96 3.27 -14.56
CA LYS A 6 12.04 3.69 -15.62
C LYS A 6 10.59 3.44 -15.22
N LEU A 7 10.28 2.32 -14.57
CA LEU A 7 8.95 2.08 -14.00
C LEU A 7 8.62 3.16 -12.97
N GLU A 8 9.48 3.41 -12.00
CA GLU A 8 9.29 4.42 -10.96
C GLU A 8 9.02 5.80 -11.57
N ARG A 9 9.82 6.21 -12.56
CA ARG A 9 9.59 7.46 -13.30
C ARG A 9 8.24 7.48 -14.01
N ASN A 10 7.82 6.37 -14.61
CA ASN A 10 6.51 6.26 -15.27
C ASN A 10 5.36 6.34 -14.25
N VAL A 11 5.49 5.66 -13.10
CA VAL A 11 4.54 5.72 -11.98
C VAL A 11 4.44 7.15 -11.46
N ARG A 12 5.57 7.83 -11.20
CA ARG A 12 5.60 9.26 -10.83
C ARG A 12 4.89 10.13 -11.86
N SER A 13 5.16 9.92 -13.15
CA SER A 13 4.52 10.67 -14.23
C SER A 13 3.01 10.46 -14.26
N ILE A 14 2.51 9.23 -14.14
CA ILE A 14 1.06 8.95 -14.12
C ILE A 14 0.42 9.57 -12.87
N TYR A 15 1.06 9.41 -11.72
CA TYR A 15 0.61 9.99 -10.47
C TYR A 15 0.47 11.51 -10.58
N ALA A 16 1.53 12.20 -11.03
CA ALA A 16 1.57 13.65 -11.13
C ALA A 16 0.65 14.22 -12.22
N LYS A 17 0.49 13.53 -13.35
CA LYS A 17 -0.34 14.03 -14.47
C LYS A 17 -1.82 13.67 -14.33
N THR A 18 -2.14 12.52 -13.74
CA THR A 18 -3.49 11.95 -13.76
C THR A 18 -4.16 11.98 -12.38
N LEU A 19 -3.45 11.62 -11.31
CA LEU A 19 -4.05 11.47 -9.98
C LEU A 19 -4.02 12.79 -9.19
N SER A 20 -2.87 13.46 -9.10
CA SER A 20 -2.64 14.60 -8.19
C SER A 20 -3.63 15.76 -8.39
N LEU A 21 -3.86 16.16 -9.64
CA LEU A 21 -4.77 17.26 -10.00
C LEU A 21 -6.21 16.95 -9.59
N LEU A 22 -6.66 15.72 -9.85
CA LEU A 22 -8.01 15.29 -9.52
C LEU A 22 -8.17 15.13 -8.00
N ALA A 23 -7.18 14.53 -7.33
CA ALA A 23 -7.18 14.35 -5.89
C ALA A 23 -7.22 15.69 -5.15
N SER A 24 -6.37 16.66 -5.53
CA SER A 24 -6.38 18.01 -4.96
C SER A 24 -7.74 18.70 -5.15
N ARG A 25 -8.32 18.62 -6.36
CA ARG A 25 -9.62 19.24 -6.67
C ARG A 25 -10.78 18.67 -5.87
N TYR A 26 -10.73 17.38 -5.54
CA TYR A 26 -11.76 16.69 -4.76
C TYR A 26 -11.34 16.38 -3.32
N ARG A 27 -10.24 16.99 -2.86
CA ARG A 27 -9.68 16.85 -1.50
C ARG A 27 -9.48 15.41 -1.07
N PHE A 28 -9.15 14.54 -2.02
CA PHE A 28 -8.80 13.16 -1.72
C PHE A 28 -7.38 13.12 -1.18
N ASN A 29 -7.19 12.46 -0.04
CA ASN A 29 -5.86 12.25 0.52
C ASN A 29 -5.17 11.12 -0.24
N LEU A 30 -4.14 11.44 -1.02
CA LEU A 30 -3.27 10.43 -1.62
C LEU A 30 -2.21 10.04 -0.58
N PRO A 31 -2.17 8.78 -0.12
CA PRO A 31 -1.28 8.36 0.97
C PRO A 31 0.21 8.32 0.60
N ILE A 32 0.53 8.45 -0.68
CA ILE A 32 1.89 8.39 -1.23
C ILE A 32 2.03 9.66 -2.06
N SER A 33 3.00 10.52 -1.81
CA SER A 33 3.36 11.68 -2.62
C SER A 33 4.14 11.27 -3.88
N ASP A 34 4.27 12.16 -4.86
CA ASP A 34 5.13 11.96 -6.03
C ASP A 34 6.63 11.83 -5.66
N LYS A 35 6.98 12.35 -4.48
CA LYS A 35 8.30 12.22 -3.85
C LYS A 35 8.49 10.89 -3.10
N ASP A 36 7.43 10.33 -2.56
CA ASP A 36 7.44 9.09 -1.75
C ASP A 36 7.46 7.84 -2.64
N VAL A 37 7.99 7.92 -3.87
CA VAL A 37 8.18 6.70 -4.64
C VAL A 37 9.27 5.94 -3.92
N PRO A 38 8.90 4.78 -3.39
CA PRO A 38 9.69 4.10 -2.40
C PRO A 38 11.02 3.71 -3.02
N GLY A 39 12.08 3.99 -2.28
CA GLY A 39 13.46 3.74 -2.69
C GLY A 39 13.76 2.28 -3.05
N SER A 40 15.05 1.99 -3.19
CA SER A 40 15.57 0.67 -3.58
C SER A 40 14.85 -0.49 -2.86
N PRO A 41 14.54 -1.59 -3.57
CA PRO A 41 13.87 -2.76 -2.99
C PRO A 41 14.54 -3.22 -1.70
N ARG A 42 13.75 -3.46 -0.65
CA ARG A 42 14.27 -3.67 0.71
C ARG A 42 14.03 -5.09 1.19
N VAL A 43 15.05 -5.72 1.76
CA VAL A 43 14.96 -7.04 2.37
C VAL A 43 15.34 -6.93 3.85
N LEU A 44 14.41 -7.25 4.73
CA LEU A 44 14.60 -7.14 6.18
C LEU A 44 14.99 -8.48 6.79
N PHE A 45 16.10 -8.51 7.51
CA PHE A 45 16.62 -9.68 8.21
C PHE A 45 16.30 -9.55 9.70
N LEU A 46 15.35 -10.34 10.18
CA LEU A 46 14.97 -10.47 11.59
C LEU A 46 15.46 -11.81 12.14
N GLY A 47 15.62 -11.92 13.46
CA GLY A 47 15.87 -13.21 14.09
C GLY A 47 16.60 -13.14 15.42
N ASN A 48 16.80 -14.30 16.03
CA ASN A 48 17.48 -14.42 17.31
C ASN A 48 18.95 -13.94 17.23
N HIS A 49 19.53 -13.61 18.38
CA HIS A 49 20.98 -13.38 18.47
C HIS A 49 21.73 -14.64 18.01
N SER A 50 22.79 -14.43 17.23
CA SER A 50 23.62 -15.47 16.61
C SER A 50 22.97 -16.34 15.54
N SER A 51 21.73 -16.09 15.08
CA SER A 51 21.09 -16.94 14.06
C SER A 51 21.70 -16.87 12.63
N GLY A 52 22.76 -16.08 12.44
CA GLY A 52 23.51 -16.00 11.18
C GLY A 52 22.99 -14.96 10.18
N LYS A 53 22.21 -13.97 10.62
CA LYS A 53 21.70 -12.86 9.77
C LYS A 53 22.83 -12.12 9.04
N SER A 54 23.80 -11.61 9.79
CA SER A 54 24.92 -10.82 9.27
C SER A 54 25.83 -11.64 8.36
N SER A 55 26.10 -12.91 8.72
CA SER A 55 26.84 -13.84 7.83
C SER A 55 26.08 -14.11 6.52
N PHE A 56 24.76 -14.25 6.58
CA PHE A 56 23.93 -14.44 5.39
C PHE A 56 23.92 -13.20 4.51
N ILE A 57 23.88 -12.00 5.11
CA ILE A 57 24.01 -10.73 4.40
C ILE A 57 25.36 -10.65 3.67
N ASN A 58 26.47 -10.97 4.34
CA ASN A 58 27.80 -10.98 3.71
C ASN A 58 27.87 -11.99 2.56
N TYR A 59 27.27 -13.17 2.74
CA TYR A 59 27.17 -14.19 1.70
C TYR A 59 26.41 -13.68 0.46
N ILE A 60 25.24 -13.06 0.65
CA ILE A 60 24.46 -12.46 -0.45
C ILE A 60 25.20 -11.30 -1.10
N ALA A 61 25.84 -10.45 -0.31
CA ALA A 61 26.61 -9.32 -0.82
C ALA A 61 27.90 -9.75 -1.54
N GLY A 62 28.40 -10.97 -1.30
CA GLY A 62 29.70 -11.43 -1.78
C GLY A 62 30.88 -10.63 -1.20
N ALA A 63 30.67 -9.98 -0.05
CA ALA A 63 31.63 -9.09 0.59
C ALA A 63 31.46 -9.14 2.12
N ASP A 64 32.56 -8.94 2.85
CA ASP A 64 32.56 -8.93 4.31
C ASP A 64 32.20 -7.52 4.84
N ILE A 65 30.91 -7.25 5.01
CA ILE A 65 30.36 -5.90 5.30
C ILE A 65 29.97 -5.75 6.78
N GLN A 66 29.35 -6.79 7.35
CA GLN A 66 28.98 -6.84 8.76
C GLN A 66 29.94 -7.74 9.53
N GLU A 67 30.32 -7.34 10.73
CA GLU A 67 31.12 -8.20 11.60
C GLU A 67 30.30 -9.43 12.02
N SER A 68 30.70 -10.62 11.60
CA SER A 68 30.07 -11.87 12.03
C SER A 68 30.85 -12.53 13.17
N GLY A 69 30.26 -12.64 14.36
CA GLY A 69 30.90 -13.25 15.53
C GLY A 69 29.92 -13.62 16.65
N MET A 70 30.40 -14.31 17.70
CA MET A 70 29.57 -14.76 18.83
C MET A 70 29.28 -13.67 19.87
N ALA A 71 29.97 -12.53 19.82
CA ALA A 71 29.69 -11.40 20.71
C ALA A 71 28.44 -10.64 20.22
N PRO A 72 27.60 -10.08 21.11
CA PRO A 72 26.54 -9.16 20.71
C PRO A 72 27.18 -7.83 20.26
N THR A 73 27.50 -7.75 18.97
CA THR A 73 28.17 -6.59 18.36
C THR A 73 27.21 -5.46 18.01
N ASP A 74 25.97 -5.77 17.62
CA ASP A 74 25.05 -4.75 17.10
C ASP A 74 23.78 -4.58 17.95
N ASP A 75 23.66 -3.40 18.58
CA ASP A 75 22.43 -2.93 19.22
C ASP A 75 21.60 -2.02 18.28
N GLY A 76 22.02 -1.93 17.02
CA GLY A 76 21.50 -1.05 15.98
C GLY A 76 21.01 -1.74 14.71
N PHE A 77 20.21 -1.04 13.92
CA PHE A 77 19.85 -1.47 12.57
C PHE A 77 20.89 -0.97 11.57
N THR A 78 21.20 -1.78 10.56
CA THR A 78 22.13 -1.39 9.50
C THR A 78 21.48 -1.54 8.14
N LEU A 79 21.40 -0.45 7.38
CA LEU A 79 20.99 -0.47 5.98
C LEU A 79 22.22 -0.65 5.09
N ILE A 80 22.22 -1.66 4.23
CA ILE A 80 23.34 -2.02 3.37
C ILE A 80 22.88 -1.97 1.93
N THR A 81 23.47 -1.09 1.12
CA THR A 81 23.08 -0.85 -0.27
C THR A 81 24.31 -0.74 -1.16
N TYR A 82 24.09 -0.66 -2.47
CA TYR A 82 25.14 -0.35 -3.42
C TYR A 82 25.61 1.10 -3.32
N GLY A 83 26.93 1.31 -3.39
CA GLY A 83 27.59 2.60 -3.62
C GLY A 83 28.77 2.42 -4.57
N GLU A 84 29.19 3.47 -5.27
CA GLU A 84 30.40 3.39 -6.11
C GLU A 84 31.67 3.24 -5.26
N GLU A 85 31.64 3.79 -4.05
CA GLU A 85 32.70 3.69 -3.06
C GLU A 85 32.13 3.16 -1.74
N GLU A 86 33.01 2.65 -0.88
CA GLU A 86 32.65 2.25 0.48
C GLU A 86 32.38 3.50 1.33
N GLU A 87 31.15 3.64 1.81
CA GLU A 87 30.72 4.76 2.62
C GLU A 87 29.91 4.26 3.82
N THR A 88 30.15 4.86 5.00
CA THR A 88 29.33 4.62 6.19
C THR A 88 28.79 5.93 6.72
N LEU A 89 27.47 6.02 6.88
CA LEU A 89 26.77 7.17 7.45
C LEU A 89 26.09 6.77 8.77
N ASP A 90 26.13 7.67 9.75
CA ASP A 90 25.30 7.54 10.95
C ASP A 90 23.84 7.90 10.67
N GLY A 91 22.94 7.51 11.58
CA GLY A 91 21.51 7.76 11.43
C GLY A 91 21.13 9.23 11.34
N GLN A 92 21.83 10.13 12.02
CA GLN A 92 21.53 11.56 12.00
C GLN A 92 21.87 12.20 10.64
N THR A 93 22.98 11.77 10.05
CA THR A 93 23.43 12.14 8.72
C THR A 93 22.50 11.55 7.66
N LEU A 94 22.11 10.27 7.82
CA LEU A 94 21.19 9.58 6.91
C LEU A 94 19.85 10.32 6.76
N VAL A 95 19.21 10.69 7.88
CA VAL A 95 17.88 11.35 7.83
C VAL A 95 17.94 12.81 7.39
N SER A 96 19.13 13.42 7.35
CA SER A 96 19.32 14.79 6.86
C SER A 96 19.88 14.84 5.43
N HIS A 97 20.26 13.69 4.86
CA HIS A 97 20.83 13.62 3.52
C HIS A 97 19.79 14.02 2.46
N PRO A 98 20.08 14.97 1.55
CA PRO A 98 19.10 15.50 0.61
C PRO A 98 18.74 14.53 -0.52
N GLU A 99 19.64 13.60 -0.85
CA GLU A 99 19.47 12.67 -1.98
C GLU A 99 18.95 11.29 -1.57
N LEU A 100 18.95 10.96 -0.27
CA LEU A 100 18.50 9.66 0.23
C LEU A 100 17.09 9.78 0.83
N ASP A 101 16.24 8.78 0.64
CA ASP A 101 14.84 8.78 1.06
C ASP A 101 14.66 8.02 2.40
N TYR A 102 15.14 8.65 3.48
CA TYR A 102 15.10 8.10 4.85
C TYR A 102 14.70 9.14 5.91
N GLN A 103 14.23 10.33 5.51
CA GLN A 103 13.85 11.40 6.43
C GLN A 103 12.73 10.97 7.39
N ASP A 104 11.88 10.04 6.96
CA ASP A 104 10.77 9.51 7.77
C ASP A 104 11.27 8.73 8.99
N LEU A 105 12.47 8.15 8.95
CA LEU A 105 13.07 7.45 10.09
C LEU A 105 13.37 8.38 11.27
N ALA A 106 13.43 9.69 11.05
CA ALA A 106 13.60 10.67 12.13
C ALA A 106 12.45 10.61 13.16
N SER A 107 11.26 10.13 12.76
CA SER A 107 10.12 9.97 13.69
C SER A 107 10.33 8.86 14.73
N LEU A 108 11.30 7.96 14.52
CA LEU A 108 11.64 6.90 15.48
C LEU A 108 12.48 7.42 16.66
N GLY A 109 12.90 8.69 16.60
CA GLY A 109 13.53 9.38 17.71
C GLY A 109 15.06 9.28 17.72
N PRO A 110 15.73 10.19 18.46
CA PRO A 110 17.19 10.33 18.43
C PRO A 110 17.92 9.12 19.00
N GLU A 111 17.33 8.41 19.96
CA GLU A 111 17.92 7.21 20.56
C GLU A 111 18.05 6.05 19.56
N PHE A 112 17.11 5.94 18.61
CA PHE A 112 17.21 5.01 17.50
C PHE A 112 18.24 5.47 16.48
N LEU A 113 18.21 6.75 16.08
CA LEU A 113 19.16 7.29 15.09
C LEU A 113 20.61 7.16 15.54
N ALA A 114 20.90 7.28 16.83
CA ALA A 114 22.23 7.07 17.40
C ALA A 114 22.76 5.63 17.20
N LYS A 115 21.87 4.68 16.94
CA LYS A 115 22.17 3.26 16.71
C LYS A 115 21.90 2.84 15.27
N LEU A 116 21.43 3.73 14.40
CA LEU A 116 21.19 3.44 13.00
C LEU A 116 22.49 3.65 12.21
N GLN A 117 22.82 2.68 11.37
CA GLN A 117 23.91 2.79 10.41
C GLN A 117 23.41 2.61 8.98
N PHE A 118 24.07 3.30 8.06
CA PHE A 118 23.93 3.10 6.63
C PHE A 118 25.30 2.80 6.04
N LYS A 119 25.40 1.75 5.23
CA LYS A 119 26.63 1.32 4.59
C LYS A 119 26.38 1.17 3.09
N ALA A 120 27.16 1.88 2.28
CA ALA A 120 27.19 1.71 0.83
C ALA A 120 28.45 0.93 0.45
N TYR A 121 28.33 -0.09 -0.40
CA TYR A 121 29.46 -0.91 -0.85
C TYR A 121 29.42 -1.15 -2.37
N PRO A 122 30.58 -1.24 -3.04
CA PRO A 122 30.67 -1.52 -4.48
C PRO A 122 30.48 -3.01 -4.80
N SER A 123 29.33 -3.58 -4.44
CA SER A 123 28.95 -4.96 -4.76
C SER A 123 27.84 -5.01 -5.81
N GLU A 124 28.08 -5.77 -6.89
CA GLU A 124 27.10 -6.00 -7.96
C GLU A 124 25.79 -6.60 -7.45
N ASN A 125 25.87 -7.48 -6.44
CA ASN A 125 24.69 -8.14 -5.86
C ASN A 125 23.78 -7.14 -5.11
N LEU A 126 24.32 -6.00 -4.66
CA LEU A 126 23.57 -4.95 -3.97
C LEU A 126 22.98 -3.90 -4.93
N ARG A 127 23.31 -3.91 -6.23
CA ARG A 127 22.88 -2.85 -7.17
C ARG A 127 21.39 -2.59 -7.20
N GLN A 128 20.57 -3.59 -6.89
CA GLN A 128 19.11 -3.48 -6.94
C GLN A 128 18.44 -3.77 -5.59
N LEU A 129 19.22 -3.86 -4.51
CA LEU A 129 18.76 -4.33 -3.22
C LEU A 129 19.35 -3.49 -2.10
N THR A 130 18.50 -3.15 -1.12
CA THR A 130 18.95 -2.74 0.21
C THR A 130 18.66 -3.88 1.18
N LEU A 131 19.71 -4.39 1.80
CA LEU A 131 19.60 -5.37 2.88
C LEU A 131 19.53 -4.61 4.20
N ILE A 132 18.60 -4.97 5.08
CA ILE A 132 18.42 -4.35 6.39
C ILE A 132 18.74 -5.39 7.44
N ASP A 133 19.89 -5.29 8.08
CA ASP A 133 20.22 -6.09 9.24
C ASP A 133 19.56 -5.50 10.48
N SER A 134 19.05 -6.38 11.35
CA SER A 134 18.44 -5.98 12.61
C SER A 134 19.21 -6.56 13.80
N PRO A 135 19.17 -5.87 14.95
CA PRO A 135 19.70 -6.41 16.19
C PRO A 135 19.13 -7.81 16.50
N GLY A 136 19.99 -8.70 16.98
CA GLY A 136 19.56 -10.03 17.41
C GLY A 136 18.55 -9.96 18.56
N MET A 137 17.47 -10.73 18.46
CA MET A 137 16.49 -10.85 19.54
C MET A 137 17.04 -11.67 20.69
N ILE A 138 16.72 -11.25 21.92
CA ILE A 138 17.24 -11.83 23.16
C ILE A 138 16.11 -12.17 24.13
N ASP A 139 16.29 -13.25 24.90
CA ASP A 139 15.24 -13.84 25.72
C ASP A 139 15.16 -13.32 27.15
N SER A 140 15.51 -12.05 27.39
CA SER A 140 15.47 -11.48 28.74
C SER A 140 14.12 -10.84 29.06
N ALA A 141 13.57 -11.21 30.21
CA ALA A 141 12.35 -10.61 30.81
C ALA A 141 12.49 -9.09 31.10
N SER A 142 13.69 -8.55 30.95
CA SER A 142 14.07 -7.14 31.06
C SER A 142 14.40 -6.52 29.69
N SER A 143 13.84 -7.01 28.59
CA SER A 143 14.06 -6.51 27.21
C SER A 143 13.82 -5.01 27.01
N HIS A 144 13.05 -4.37 27.90
CA HIS A 144 12.89 -2.91 27.96
C HIS A 144 14.14 -2.15 28.46
N GLN A 145 15.16 -2.82 29.00
CA GLN A 145 16.34 -2.19 29.62
C GLN A 145 17.62 -2.26 28.78
N LEU A 146 17.65 -3.01 27.67
CA LEU A 146 18.90 -3.21 26.89
C LEU A 146 19.02 -2.27 25.69
N ARG A 147 17.90 -1.83 25.10
CA ARG A 147 17.90 -0.87 23.99
C ARG A 147 17.29 0.44 24.46
N SER A 148 17.91 1.56 24.09
CA SER A 148 17.41 2.90 24.37
C SER A 148 16.22 3.30 23.51
N TYR A 149 15.75 2.47 22.58
CA TYR A 149 14.68 2.80 21.65
C TYR A 149 13.63 1.67 21.56
N ASP A 150 12.44 1.99 21.04
CA ASP A 150 11.38 0.99 20.83
C ASP A 150 11.68 0.11 19.61
N PHE A 151 12.35 -1.01 19.87
CA PHE A 151 12.69 -2.01 18.86
C PHE A 151 11.46 -2.52 18.11
N ARG A 152 10.31 -2.69 18.78
CA ARG A 152 9.12 -3.26 18.15
C ARG A 152 8.52 -2.31 17.12
N GLU A 153 8.47 -1.03 17.44
CA GLU A 153 8.03 0.00 16.50
C GLU A 153 8.98 0.08 15.29
N CYS A 154 10.30 0.04 15.53
CA CYS A 154 11.29 0.02 14.45
C CYS A 154 11.10 -1.19 13.52
N VAL A 155 10.91 -2.39 14.09
CA VAL A 155 10.62 -3.61 13.31
C VAL A 155 9.36 -3.43 12.48
N ARG A 156 8.28 -2.86 13.04
CA ARG A 156 7.04 -2.60 12.29
C ARG A 156 7.30 -1.68 11.10
N ARG A 157 7.99 -0.56 11.32
CA ARG A 157 8.31 0.42 10.27
C ARG A 157 9.14 -0.17 9.14
N PHE A 158 10.18 -0.93 9.46
CA PHE A 158 10.98 -1.61 8.45
C PHE A 158 10.20 -2.73 7.75
N ALA A 159 9.42 -3.52 8.49
CA ALA A 159 8.62 -4.59 7.91
C ALA A 159 7.54 -4.06 6.96
N GLU A 160 6.93 -2.90 7.24
CA GLU A 160 5.97 -2.26 6.34
C GLU A 160 6.63 -1.82 5.02
N SER A 161 7.83 -1.24 5.09
CA SER A 161 8.56 -0.74 3.91
C SER A 161 9.29 -1.82 3.11
N ALA A 162 9.59 -2.98 3.71
CA ALA A 162 10.30 -4.10 3.09
C ALA A 162 9.49 -4.79 1.99
N ASP A 163 10.15 -5.30 0.95
CA ASP A 163 9.55 -6.14 -0.09
C ASP A 163 9.62 -7.64 0.27
N LEU A 164 10.53 -7.99 1.19
CA LEU A 164 10.69 -9.33 1.75
C LEU A 164 11.18 -9.21 3.21
N VAL A 165 10.63 -10.05 4.09
CA VAL A 165 11.06 -10.18 5.49
C VAL A 165 11.53 -11.61 5.71
N LEU A 166 12.76 -11.79 6.14
CA LEU A 166 13.29 -13.09 6.55
C LEU A 166 13.39 -13.14 8.06
N PHE A 167 12.95 -14.24 8.66
CA PHE A 167 13.04 -14.47 10.09
C PHE A 167 13.92 -15.69 10.38
N PHE A 168 15.12 -15.43 10.90
CA PHE A 168 16.16 -16.42 11.16
C PHE A 168 16.07 -17.01 12.56
N PHE A 169 16.02 -18.33 12.62
CA PHE A 169 16.14 -19.15 13.81
C PHE A 169 17.50 -19.85 13.87
N ASP A 170 18.02 -19.98 15.09
CA ASP A 170 19.23 -20.74 15.39
C ASP A 170 18.84 -22.13 15.90
N PRO A 171 19.43 -23.22 15.37
CA PRO A 171 19.24 -24.60 15.84
C PRO A 171 19.50 -24.83 17.33
N ASP A 172 20.48 -24.13 17.90
CA ASP A 172 20.83 -24.25 19.32
C ASP A 172 19.80 -23.58 20.22
N LYS A 173 19.07 -22.61 19.66
CA LYS A 173 18.04 -21.83 20.33
C LYS A 173 16.74 -21.88 19.51
N PRO A 174 16.11 -23.07 19.35
CA PRO A 174 14.89 -23.23 18.55
C PRO A 174 13.64 -22.65 19.25
N GLY A 175 13.85 -21.92 20.35
CA GLY A 175 12.83 -21.18 21.06
C GLY A 175 12.48 -19.89 20.34
N THR A 176 11.19 -19.61 20.25
CA THR A 176 10.69 -18.25 20.03
C THR A 176 10.86 -17.49 21.34
N THR A 177 11.90 -16.65 21.43
CA THR A 177 12.09 -15.74 22.56
C THR A 177 10.84 -14.91 22.82
N GLY A 178 10.64 -14.39 24.03
CA GLY A 178 9.48 -13.52 24.32
C GLY A 178 9.37 -12.33 23.35
N GLU A 179 10.52 -11.79 22.93
CA GLU A 179 10.64 -10.74 21.92
C GLU A 179 10.21 -11.22 20.52
N ALA A 180 10.67 -12.40 20.08
CA ALA A 180 10.26 -13.00 18.82
C ALA A 180 8.75 -13.26 18.77
N VAL A 181 8.16 -13.81 19.83
CA VAL A 181 6.71 -14.02 19.94
C VAL A 181 5.95 -12.70 19.79
N SER A 182 6.40 -11.63 20.46
CA SER A 182 5.78 -10.31 20.35
C SER A 182 5.88 -9.75 18.92
N ILE A 183 6.94 -10.04 18.18
CA ILE A 183 7.11 -9.56 16.81
C ILE A 183 6.14 -10.28 15.86
N PHE A 184 6.06 -11.61 15.93
CA PHE A 184 5.09 -12.37 15.13
C PHE A 184 3.63 -12.01 15.46
N THR A 185 3.29 -11.94 16.75
CA THR A 185 1.89 -11.73 17.18
C THR A 185 1.39 -10.30 17.07
N ARG A 186 2.28 -9.30 16.98
CA ARG A 186 1.88 -7.88 16.97
C ARG A 186 2.41 -7.11 15.77
N GLN A 187 3.70 -7.25 15.45
CA GLN A 187 4.34 -6.38 14.46
C GLN A 187 4.24 -6.93 13.03
N LEU A 188 4.31 -8.24 12.86
CA LEU A 188 4.22 -8.88 11.54
C LEU A 188 2.79 -9.26 11.13
N VAL A 189 1.78 -8.98 11.96
CA VAL A 189 0.38 -9.22 11.62
C VAL A 189 -0.01 -8.41 10.37
N GLY A 190 -0.50 -9.11 9.35
CA GLY A 190 -0.88 -8.53 8.06
C GLY A 190 0.30 -8.38 7.08
N ILE A 191 1.52 -8.72 7.50
CA ILE A 191 2.75 -8.72 6.70
C ILE A 191 3.17 -10.16 6.34
N ASP A 192 2.37 -11.16 6.71
CA ASP A 192 2.65 -12.58 6.56
C ASP A 192 2.90 -13.01 5.09
N HIS A 193 2.28 -12.31 4.13
CA HIS A 193 2.40 -12.60 2.69
C HIS A 193 3.80 -12.33 2.10
N LYS A 194 4.68 -11.65 2.83
CA LYS A 194 6.08 -11.38 2.43
C LYS A 194 7.10 -11.86 3.47
N LEU A 195 6.68 -12.78 4.36
CA LEU A 195 7.51 -13.34 5.43
C LEU A 195 8.03 -14.74 5.03
N LEU A 196 9.34 -14.93 5.11
CA LEU A 196 10.00 -16.24 5.00
C LEU A 196 10.63 -16.62 6.34
N ILE A 197 10.39 -17.85 6.78
CA ILE A 197 10.97 -18.38 8.02
C ILE A 197 12.18 -19.23 7.65
N VAL A 198 13.33 -18.94 8.27
CA VAL A 198 14.60 -19.60 7.95
C VAL A 198 15.16 -20.25 9.21
N LEU A 199 15.36 -21.57 9.18
CA LEU A 199 16.18 -22.29 10.15
C LEU A 199 17.58 -22.44 9.55
N ASN A 200 18.50 -21.60 10.00
CA ASN A 200 19.88 -21.60 9.49
C ASN A 200 20.75 -22.60 10.25
N LYS A 201 22.01 -22.78 9.83
CA LYS A 201 23.03 -23.60 10.50
C LYS A 201 22.70 -25.08 10.65
N VAL A 202 21.94 -25.64 9.72
CA VAL A 202 21.57 -27.07 9.79
C VAL A 202 22.77 -28.02 9.62
N ASP A 203 23.89 -27.51 9.14
CA ASP A 203 25.18 -28.17 9.09
C ASP A 203 25.78 -28.46 10.49
N LEU A 204 25.29 -27.81 11.54
CA LEU A 204 25.74 -28.05 12.91
C LEU A 204 25.14 -29.30 13.56
N PHE A 205 24.15 -29.95 12.93
CA PHE A 205 23.57 -31.18 13.47
C PHE A 205 24.42 -32.40 13.12
N ASP A 206 24.85 -33.13 14.16
CA ASP A 206 25.61 -34.37 13.97
C ASP A 206 24.76 -35.49 13.35
N ASN A 207 23.44 -35.45 13.54
CA ASN A 207 22.53 -36.49 13.06
C ASN A 207 21.12 -35.96 12.74
N ILE A 208 20.43 -36.67 11.84
CA ILE A 208 19.08 -36.32 11.37
C ILE A 208 18.03 -36.31 12.49
N ARG A 209 18.23 -37.07 13.56
CA ARG A 209 17.27 -37.15 14.68
C ARG A 209 17.26 -35.85 15.48
N ASP A 210 18.42 -35.28 15.74
CA ASP A 210 18.55 -33.99 16.44
C ASP A 210 17.98 -32.85 15.58
N PHE A 211 18.29 -32.84 14.28
CA PHE A 211 17.65 -31.93 13.34
C PHE A 211 16.12 -32.05 13.39
N ALA A 212 15.56 -33.26 13.25
CA ALA A 212 14.12 -33.48 13.24
C ALA A 212 13.45 -33.05 14.55
N ARG A 213 14.10 -33.29 15.70
CA ARG A 213 13.62 -32.85 17.03
C ARG A 213 13.59 -31.32 17.13
N THR A 214 14.65 -30.65 16.70
CA THR A 214 14.75 -29.19 16.72
C THR A 214 13.76 -28.54 15.77
N TYR A 215 13.66 -29.05 14.54
CA TYR A 215 12.69 -28.61 13.54
C TYR A 215 11.24 -28.78 14.05
N GLY A 216 10.92 -29.94 14.63
CA GLY A 216 9.61 -30.20 15.23
C GLY A 216 9.28 -29.26 16.39
N THR A 217 10.27 -28.92 17.23
CA THR A 217 10.13 -27.96 18.32
C THR A 217 9.83 -26.55 17.78
N LEU A 218 10.54 -26.12 16.73
CA LEU A 218 10.29 -24.84 16.08
C LEU A 218 8.87 -24.79 15.49
N CYS A 219 8.44 -25.83 14.77
CA CYS A 219 7.08 -25.93 14.23
C CYS A 219 6.02 -25.79 15.32
N TRP A 220 6.21 -26.50 16.45
CA TRP A 220 5.31 -26.40 17.60
C TRP A 220 5.25 -24.98 18.18
N ASN A 221 6.39 -24.30 18.33
CA ASN A 221 6.46 -22.94 18.85
C ASN A 221 5.79 -21.92 17.92
N LEU A 222 6.03 -22.05 16.61
CA LEU A 222 5.41 -21.20 15.60
C LEU A 222 3.90 -21.42 15.50
N SER A 223 3.42 -22.67 15.62
CA SER A 223 1.98 -22.99 15.59
C SER A 223 1.17 -22.29 16.70
N LYS A 224 1.82 -21.92 17.81
CA LYS A 224 1.20 -21.18 18.91
C LYS A 224 1.27 -19.65 18.72
N THR A 225 2.18 -19.20 17.86
CA THR A 225 2.58 -17.79 17.77
C THR A 225 2.01 -17.14 16.52
N ILE A 226 2.02 -17.83 15.39
CA ILE A 226 1.52 -17.30 14.13
C ILE A 226 0.01 -17.54 14.07
N PRO A 227 -0.82 -16.49 13.86
CA PRO A 227 -2.28 -16.59 13.83
C PRO A 227 -2.79 -17.14 12.48
N THR A 228 -2.12 -18.14 11.91
CA THR A 228 -2.51 -18.80 10.66
C THR A 228 -2.93 -20.24 10.93
N LYS A 229 -3.85 -20.74 10.09
CA LYS A 229 -4.31 -22.14 10.19
C LYS A 229 -3.16 -23.13 9.91
N ASP A 230 -2.34 -22.80 8.91
CA ASP A 230 -1.21 -23.61 8.48
C ASP A 230 0.09 -22.90 8.82
N THR A 231 1.09 -23.64 9.31
CA THR A 231 2.42 -23.09 9.59
C THR A 231 3.11 -22.74 8.27
N PRO A 232 3.70 -21.54 8.12
CA PRO A 232 4.45 -21.18 6.93
C PRO A 232 5.61 -22.16 6.68
N ARG A 233 6.03 -22.29 5.41
CA ARG A 233 7.21 -23.08 5.05
C ARG A 233 8.43 -22.55 5.81
N ILE A 234 9.17 -23.46 6.44
CA ILE A 234 10.44 -23.17 7.09
C ILE A 234 11.54 -23.62 6.14
N TYR A 235 12.37 -22.69 5.70
CA TYR A 235 13.53 -22.95 4.86
C TYR A 235 14.70 -23.37 5.74
N THR A 236 15.20 -24.57 5.53
CA THR A 236 16.34 -25.14 6.26
C THR A 236 17.59 -24.89 5.44
N THR A 237 18.53 -24.11 5.96
CA THR A 237 19.70 -23.63 5.21
C THR A 237 20.95 -23.70 6.05
N TYR A 238 22.10 -23.64 5.37
CA TYR A 238 23.41 -23.37 5.97
C TYR A 238 24.21 -22.47 5.02
N LEU A 239 25.35 -21.98 5.49
CA LEU A 239 26.28 -21.19 4.67
C LEU A 239 27.58 -21.98 4.47
N PRO A 240 27.93 -22.37 3.22
CA PRO A 240 29.19 -23.05 2.95
C PRO A 240 30.38 -22.18 3.36
N GLY A 241 31.41 -22.79 3.96
CA GLY A 241 32.63 -22.08 4.38
C GLY A 241 32.51 -21.29 5.69
N PHE A 242 31.31 -21.17 6.26
CA PHE A 242 31.08 -20.59 7.59
C PHE A 242 30.98 -21.66 8.71
N ALA A 243 31.33 -22.91 8.40
CA ALA A 243 31.28 -24.03 9.33
C ALA A 243 32.14 -23.71 10.57
N THR A 244 31.49 -23.64 11.73
CA THR A 244 32.16 -23.26 13.00
C THR A 244 32.86 -24.43 13.70
N ARG A 245 32.69 -25.67 13.21
CA ARG A 245 33.36 -26.85 13.79
C ARG A 245 33.93 -27.78 12.72
N PRO A 246 35.14 -28.32 12.92
CA PRO A 246 35.61 -29.47 12.16
C PRO A 246 34.68 -30.67 12.44
N LEU A 247 34.22 -31.34 11.38
CA LEU A 247 33.40 -32.55 11.49
C LEU A 247 34.13 -33.59 12.37
N GLU A 248 33.49 -34.04 13.44
CA GLU A 248 34.03 -35.14 14.25
C GLU A 248 34.11 -36.41 13.38
N GLY A 249 35.27 -37.08 13.38
CA GLY A 249 35.59 -38.16 12.43
C GLY A 249 34.72 -39.43 12.50
N ASN A 250 33.70 -39.46 13.37
CA ASN A 250 32.77 -40.59 13.56
C ASN A 250 31.30 -40.21 13.34
N ALA A 251 30.99 -38.96 13.02
CA ALA A 251 29.63 -38.54 12.70
C ALA A 251 29.25 -38.96 11.28
N LYS A 252 28.00 -39.40 11.09
CA LYS A 252 27.40 -39.51 9.75
C LYS A 252 26.72 -38.18 9.46
N PRO A 253 27.37 -37.23 8.77
CA PRO A 253 26.77 -35.93 8.51
C PRO A 253 25.45 -36.10 7.76
N ILE A 254 24.52 -35.19 8.03
CA ILE A 254 23.27 -35.13 7.29
C ILE A 254 23.61 -34.82 5.81
N PRO A 255 22.99 -35.48 4.83
CA PRO A 255 23.14 -35.10 3.42
C PRO A 255 22.77 -33.62 3.24
N LEU A 256 23.74 -32.80 2.83
CA LEU A 256 23.56 -31.34 2.78
C LEU A 256 22.94 -30.86 1.47
N GLU A 257 22.92 -31.69 0.42
CA GLU A 257 22.42 -31.36 -0.91
C GLU A 257 20.97 -30.84 -0.88
N ASP A 258 20.09 -31.44 -0.07
CA ASP A 258 18.71 -30.97 0.08
C ASP A 258 18.63 -29.57 0.71
N PHE A 259 19.61 -29.21 1.56
CA PHE A 259 19.68 -27.89 2.19
C PHE A 259 20.30 -26.84 1.26
N ASP A 260 21.13 -27.24 0.30
CA ASP A 260 21.59 -26.35 -0.78
C ASP A 260 20.41 -25.85 -1.61
N ILE A 261 19.49 -26.75 -1.99
CA ILE A 261 18.26 -26.38 -2.73
C ILE A 261 17.46 -25.34 -1.95
N SER A 262 17.24 -25.57 -0.65
CA SER A 262 16.50 -24.64 0.22
C SER A 262 17.21 -23.30 0.41
N ARG A 263 18.55 -23.28 0.49
CA ARG A 263 19.34 -22.03 0.49
C ARG A 263 19.12 -21.27 -0.81
N ASP A 264 19.28 -21.94 -1.95
CA ASP A 264 19.23 -21.33 -3.27
C ASP A 264 17.82 -20.79 -3.58
N GLU A 265 16.76 -21.46 -3.09
CA GLU A 265 15.40 -20.92 -3.09
C GLU A 265 15.28 -19.63 -2.29
N VAL A 266 15.85 -19.55 -1.09
CA VAL A 266 15.85 -18.31 -0.27
C VAL A 266 16.60 -17.19 -1.00
N VAL A 267 17.77 -17.49 -1.58
CA VAL A 267 18.53 -16.53 -2.38
C VAL A 267 17.73 -16.05 -3.59
N ALA A 268 17.09 -16.96 -4.33
CA ALA A 268 16.25 -16.61 -5.46
C ALA A 268 15.08 -15.71 -5.05
N GLU A 269 14.44 -15.97 -3.91
CA GLU A 269 13.36 -15.14 -3.38
C GLU A 269 13.86 -13.75 -2.93
N ILE A 270 15.10 -13.62 -2.44
CA ILE A 270 15.75 -12.32 -2.15
C ILE A 270 16.00 -11.57 -3.47
N MET A 271 16.60 -12.23 -4.46
CA MET A 271 16.91 -11.64 -5.76
C MET A 271 15.65 -11.26 -6.55
N ARG A 272 14.49 -11.83 -6.22
CA ARG A 272 13.18 -11.47 -6.76
C ARG A 272 12.56 -10.23 -6.12
N ALA A 273 13.11 -9.69 -5.03
CA ALA A 273 12.56 -8.51 -4.36
C ALA A 273 12.34 -7.28 -5.28
N PRO A 274 13.22 -6.98 -6.28
CA PRO A 274 12.96 -5.90 -7.24
C PRO A 274 11.73 -6.12 -8.12
N ALA A 275 11.47 -7.37 -8.54
CA ALA A 275 10.26 -7.73 -9.26
C ALA A 275 9.02 -7.56 -8.38
N ARG A 276 9.09 -8.01 -7.11
CA ARG A 276 8.01 -7.78 -6.12
C ARG A 276 7.75 -6.29 -5.92
N ARG A 277 8.81 -5.47 -5.84
CA ARG A 277 8.70 -4.01 -5.76
C ARG A 277 7.92 -3.44 -6.92
N ALA A 278 8.30 -3.82 -8.14
CA ALA A 278 7.66 -3.37 -9.36
C ALA A 278 6.16 -3.71 -9.37
N ASP A 279 5.81 -4.94 -9.01
CA ASP A 279 4.43 -5.38 -8.91
C ASP A 279 3.65 -4.63 -7.83
N ASN A 280 4.25 -4.40 -6.67
CA ASN A 280 3.66 -3.66 -5.56
C ASN A 280 3.43 -2.19 -5.94
N LEU A 281 4.36 -1.55 -6.63
CA LEU A 281 4.22 -0.18 -7.14
C LEU A 281 3.02 -0.06 -8.08
N VAL A 282 2.90 -0.96 -9.05
CA VAL A 282 1.79 -0.94 -10.00
C VAL A 282 0.45 -1.26 -9.31
N SER A 283 0.44 -2.26 -8.43
CA SER A 283 -0.76 -2.65 -7.66
C SER A 283 -1.23 -1.52 -6.74
N GLY A 284 -0.30 -0.86 -6.05
CA GLY A 284 -0.55 0.29 -5.20
C GLY A 284 -1.12 1.46 -6.00
N LEU A 285 -0.48 1.83 -7.11
CA LEU A 285 -0.97 2.88 -8.01
C LEU A 285 -2.38 2.57 -8.51
N LEU A 286 -2.63 1.34 -8.95
CA LEU A 286 -3.94 0.91 -9.45
C LEU A 286 -5.02 0.98 -8.36
N SER A 287 -4.71 0.53 -7.15
CA SER A 287 -5.62 0.59 -6.00
C SER A 287 -5.98 2.03 -5.66
N GLN A 288 -4.99 2.93 -5.57
CA GLN A 288 -5.24 4.35 -5.28
C GLN A 288 -6.01 5.03 -6.42
N ALA A 289 -5.67 4.74 -7.68
CA ALA A 289 -6.40 5.27 -8.83
C ALA A 289 -7.88 4.84 -8.81
N ARG A 290 -8.18 3.58 -8.49
CA ARG A 290 -9.56 3.07 -8.35
C ARG A 290 -10.32 3.75 -7.21
N ARG A 291 -9.70 3.87 -6.03
CA ARG A 291 -10.29 4.60 -4.89
C ARG A 291 -10.60 6.05 -5.24
N LEU A 292 -9.66 6.74 -5.89
CA LEU A 292 -9.84 8.12 -6.35
C LEU A 292 -10.96 8.21 -7.40
N SER A 293 -11.05 7.26 -8.34
CA SER A 293 -12.12 7.24 -9.33
C SER A 293 -13.51 7.12 -8.67
N VAL A 294 -13.67 6.18 -7.73
CA VAL A 294 -14.91 6.03 -6.95
C VAL A 294 -15.23 7.30 -6.17
N HIS A 295 -14.26 7.84 -5.44
CA HIS A 295 -14.39 9.09 -4.69
C HIS A 295 -14.94 10.22 -5.55
N VAL A 296 -14.29 10.46 -6.69
CA VAL A 296 -14.59 11.57 -7.58
C VAL A 296 -15.92 11.38 -8.29
N LYS A 297 -16.21 10.18 -8.79
CA LYS A 297 -17.47 9.88 -9.49
C LYS A 297 -18.67 10.09 -8.57
N VAL A 298 -18.59 9.67 -7.30
CA VAL A 298 -19.64 9.92 -6.31
C VAL A 298 -19.76 11.40 -5.96
N CYS A 299 -18.65 12.10 -5.77
CA CYS A 299 -18.65 13.55 -5.56
C CYS A 299 -19.31 14.30 -6.73
N ILE A 300 -18.98 13.94 -7.97
CA ILE A 300 -19.57 14.53 -9.18
C ILE A 300 -21.07 14.26 -9.22
N GLU A 301 -21.53 13.04 -8.94
CA GLU A 301 -22.96 12.74 -8.97
C GLU A 301 -23.72 13.50 -7.87
N ALA A 302 -23.15 13.63 -6.67
CA ALA A 302 -23.74 14.41 -5.60
C ALA A 302 -23.87 15.89 -5.96
N VAL A 303 -22.80 16.52 -6.50
CA VAL A 303 -22.83 17.92 -6.96
C VAL A 303 -23.79 18.09 -8.12
N THR A 304 -23.83 17.15 -9.06
CA THR A 304 -24.72 17.23 -10.23
C THR A 304 -26.18 17.09 -9.82
N ALA A 305 -26.51 16.19 -8.89
CA ALA A 305 -27.84 16.06 -8.32
C ALA A 305 -28.28 17.35 -7.60
N TYR A 306 -27.38 17.97 -6.83
CA TYR A 306 -27.63 19.26 -6.19
C TYR A 306 -27.89 20.37 -7.21
N ARG A 307 -27.02 20.51 -8.23
CA ARG A 307 -27.17 21.53 -9.28
C ARG A 307 -28.46 21.34 -10.09
N ARG A 308 -28.82 20.10 -10.46
CA ARG A 308 -30.08 19.77 -11.14
C ARG A 308 -31.29 20.18 -10.31
N LEU A 309 -31.24 19.98 -8.99
CA LEU A 309 -32.33 20.39 -8.11
C LEU A 309 -32.42 21.93 -8.07
N VAL A 310 -31.31 22.62 -7.81
CA VAL A 310 -31.25 24.10 -7.79
C VAL A 310 -31.72 24.71 -9.10
N SER A 311 -31.28 24.18 -10.26
CA SER A 311 -31.67 24.71 -11.57
C SER A 311 -33.16 24.53 -11.82
N ARG A 312 -33.75 23.39 -11.41
CA ARG A 312 -35.21 23.21 -11.48
C ARG A 312 -35.96 24.21 -10.59
N LEU A 313 -35.43 24.52 -9.41
CA LEU A 313 -36.04 25.55 -8.57
C LEU A 313 -35.97 26.93 -9.23
N TRP A 314 -34.83 27.25 -9.82
CA TRP A 314 -34.61 28.55 -10.46
C TRP A 314 -35.45 28.70 -11.73
N LEU A 315 -35.58 27.65 -12.54
CA LEU A 315 -36.49 27.62 -13.70
C LEU A 315 -37.96 27.73 -13.28
N ALA A 316 -38.35 27.06 -12.20
CA ALA A 316 -39.70 27.16 -11.66
C ALA A 316 -39.99 28.58 -11.14
N PHE A 317 -39.02 29.20 -10.47
CA PHE A 317 -39.10 30.58 -10.01
C PHE A 317 -39.16 31.57 -11.17
N SER A 318 -38.29 31.44 -12.18
CA SER A 318 -38.31 32.30 -13.35
C SER A 318 -39.60 32.14 -14.14
N GLY A 319 -40.13 30.91 -14.26
CA GLY A 319 -41.43 30.66 -14.86
C GLY A 319 -42.58 31.32 -14.09
N LEU A 320 -42.56 31.24 -12.76
CA LEU A 320 -43.56 31.91 -11.92
C LEU A 320 -43.50 33.44 -12.06
N VAL A 321 -42.28 34.02 -12.08
CA VAL A 321 -42.07 35.46 -12.28
C VAL A 321 -42.51 35.91 -13.67
N MET A 322 -42.23 35.10 -14.71
CA MET A 322 -42.65 35.41 -16.07
C MET A 322 -44.17 35.33 -16.24
N LEU A 323 -44.82 34.35 -15.62
CA LEU A 323 -46.28 34.23 -15.59
C LEU A 323 -46.93 35.39 -14.82
N SER A 324 -46.38 35.77 -13.65
CA SER A 324 -46.91 36.89 -12.88
C SER A 324 -46.71 38.23 -13.60
N ALA A 325 -45.55 38.44 -14.23
CA ALA A 325 -45.29 39.63 -15.06
C ALA A 325 -46.21 39.67 -16.29
N GLY A 326 -46.44 38.54 -16.96
CA GLY A 326 -47.36 38.43 -18.08
C GLY A 326 -48.82 38.71 -17.68
N ALA A 327 -49.25 38.16 -16.54
CA ALA A 327 -50.57 38.43 -15.99
C ALA A 327 -50.74 39.91 -15.60
N ALA A 328 -49.74 40.51 -14.95
CA ALA A 328 -49.74 41.94 -14.60
C ALA A 328 -49.78 42.84 -15.84
N TRP A 329 -49.08 42.45 -16.92
CA TRP A 329 -49.10 43.18 -18.18
C TRP A 329 -50.46 43.09 -18.89
N LEU A 330 -51.08 41.91 -18.93
CA LEU A 330 -52.43 41.71 -19.50
C LEU A 330 -53.51 42.45 -18.71
N THR A 331 -53.31 42.63 -17.40
CA THR A 331 -54.24 43.33 -16.51
C THR A 331 -53.79 44.77 -16.21
N ARG A 332 -52.85 45.35 -16.98
CA ARG A 332 -52.22 46.65 -16.63
C ARG A 332 -53.25 47.76 -16.44
N ASP A 333 -54.29 47.78 -17.28
CA ASP A 333 -55.30 48.85 -17.28
C ASP A 333 -56.22 48.74 -16.06
N TRP A 334 -56.30 47.56 -15.44
CA TRP A 334 -56.96 47.35 -14.14
C TRP A 334 -56.07 47.74 -12.97
N TRP A 335 -54.76 47.47 -13.02
CA TRP A 335 -53.80 47.83 -11.96
C TRP A 335 -53.48 49.32 -11.89
N LEU A 336 -53.57 50.05 -13.01
CA LEU A 336 -53.22 51.47 -13.12
C LEU A 336 -54.44 52.42 -13.07
N GLN A 337 -55.58 51.97 -12.53
CA GLN A 337 -56.75 52.83 -12.39
C GLN A 337 -56.50 53.95 -11.36
N PRO A 338 -56.92 55.21 -11.64
CA PRO A 338 -56.79 56.34 -10.72
C PRO A 338 -57.46 56.09 -9.35
N GLU A 339 -58.55 55.31 -9.35
CA GLU A 339 -59.30 54.93 -8.15
C GLU A 339 -58.43 54.23 -7.10
N TRP A 340 -57.45 53.42 -7.51
CA TRP A 340 -56.52 52.76 -6.59
C TRP A 340 -55.49 53.73 -6.01
N SER A 341 -54.98 54.68 -6.81
CA SER A 341 -54.04 55.69 -6.34
C SER A 341 -54.68 56.70 -5.38
N ASP A 342 -55.92 57.09 -5.67
CA ASP A 342 -56.68 58.02 -4.84
C ASP A 342 -57.09 57.35 -3.52
N ALA A 343 -57.59 56.10 -3.57
CA ALA A 343 -57.88 55.32 -2.37
C ALA A 343 -56.65 55.06 -1.49
N PHE A 344 -55.46 54.90 -2.08
CA PHE A 344 -54.21 54.75 -1.33
C PHE A 344 -53.78 56.06 -0.66
N ASN A 345 -53.85 57.19 -1.37
CA ASN A 345 -53.50 58.51 -0.84
C ASN A 345 -54.46 58.97 0.27
N GLU A 346 -55.74 58.62 0.15
CA GLU A 346 -56.80 58.94 1.12
C GLU A 346 -56.88 57.96 2.30
N LYS A 347 -55.99 56.94 2.35
CA LYS A 347 -55.99 55.85 3.35
C LYS A 347 -57.32 55.09 3.44
N ASN A 348 -58.03 54.97 2.33
CA ASN A 348 -59.27 54.22 2.23
C ASN A 348 -58.99 52.72 2.04
N TRP A 349 -58.80 52.01 3.15
CA TRP A 349 -58.46 50.59 3.17
C TRP A 349 -59.58 49.67 2.64
N GLU A 350 -60.84 50.10 2.71
CA GLU A 350 -61.97 49.29 2.21
C GLU A 350 -61.96 49.17 0.69
N ALA A 351 -61.63 50.26 -0.01
CA ALA A 351 -61.49 50.27 -1.46
C ALA A 351 -60.31 49.39 -1.92
N LEU A 352 -59.22 49.31 -1.16
CA LEU A 352 -58.02 48.52 -1.52
C LEU A 352 -58.14 47.00 -1.25
N THR A 353 -59.29 46.52 -0.77
CA THR A 353 -59.49 45.11 -0.39
C THR A 353 -59.30 44.13 -1.55
N VAL A 354 -59.89 44.41 -2.71
CA VAL A 354 -59.84 43.53 -3.89
C VAL A 354 -58.42 43.39 -4.45
N PRO A 355 -57.68 44.47 -4.78
CA PRO A 355 -56.28 44.34 -5.20
C PRO A 355 -55.39 43.76 -4.10
N GLY A 356 -55.69 44.05 -2.81
CA GLY A 356 -55.02 43.45 -1.67
C GLY A 356 -55.15 41.93 -1.59
N ILE A 357 -56.34 41.37 -1.84
CA ILE A 357 -56.60 39.93 -1.85
C ILE A 357 -55.88 39.24 -3.03
N VAL A 358 -55.86 39.87 -4.21
CA VAL A 358 -55.17 39.33 -5.39
C VAL A 358 -53.65 39.28 -5.18
N LEU A 359 -53.05 40.36 -4.66
CA LEU A 359 -51.63 40.38 -4.33
C LEU A 359 -51.29 39.40 -3.18
N GLY A 360 -52.13 39.35 -2.14
CA GLY A 360 -51.95 38.47 -1.00
C GLY A 360 -52.00 36.99 -1.36
N SER A 361 -52.99 36.58 -2.17
CA SER A 361 -53.12 35.18 -2.62
C SER A 361 -51.99 34.74 -3.53
N ALA A 362 -51.53 35.60 -4.44
CA ALA A 362 -50.35 35.35 -5.28
C ALA A 362 -49.07 35.22 -4.43
N PHE A 363 -48.89 36.08 -3.44
CA PHE A 363 -47.75 36.03 -2.52
C PHE A 363 -47.73 34.76 -1.67
N VAL A 364 -48.88 34.35 -1.13
CA VAL A 364 -49.01 33.10 -0.34
C VAL A 364 -48.74 31.89 -1.23
N GLY A 365 -49.30 31.84 -2.44
CA GLY A 365 -49.06 30.77 -3.40
C GLY A 365 -47.58 30.64 -3.78
N ALA A 366 -46.93 31.76 -4.09
CA ALA A 366 -45.50 31.80 -4.38
C ALA A 366 -44.65 31.37 -3.19
N SER A 367 -45.01 31.81 -1.98
CA SER A 367 -44.32 31.47 -0.73
C SER A 367 -44.44 29.99 -0.38
N LEU A 368 -45.63 29.40 -0.53
CA LEU A 368 -45.87 27.97 -0.31
C LEU A 368 -45.13 27.12 -1.36
N PHE A 369 -45.16 27.52 -2.62
CA PHE A 369 -44.43 26.85 -3.69
C PHE A 369 -42.92 26.89 -3.46
N TRP A 370 -42.37 28.07 -3.13
CA TRP A 370 -40.97 28.23 -2.77
C TRP A 370 -40.59 27.41 -1.54
N TRP A 371 -41.45 27.40 -0.50
CA TRP A 371 -41.25 26.58 0.69
C TRP A 371 -41.18 25.09 0.33
N PHE A 372 -42.14 24.56 -0.43
CA PHE A 372 -42.17 23.17 -0.86
C PHE A 372 -40.92 22.77 -1.66
N LEU A 373 -40.51 23.61 -2.60
CA LEU A 373 -39.29 23.39 -3.39
C LEU A 373 -38.02 23.45 -2.53
N SER A 374 -37.99 24.34 -1.54
CA SER A 374 -36.88 24.46 -0.59
C SER A 374 -36.76 23.26 0.36
N LEU A 375 -37.86 22.54 0.64
CA LEU A 375 -37.84 21.31 1.45
C LEU A 375 -36.98 20.22 0.78
N GLY A 376 -37.04 20.09 -0.54
CA GLY A 376 -36.21 19.15 -1.29
C GLY A 376 -34.72 19.45 -1.12
N LEU A 377 -34.32 20.71 -1.21
CA LEU A 377 -32.93 21.14 -0.97
C LEU A 377 -32.51 20.93 0.48
N ARG A 378 -33.39 21.19 1.45
CA ARG A 378 -33.11 20.96 2.88
C ARG A 378 -32.94 19.47 3.16
N LYS A 379 -33.78 18.61 2.59
CA LYS A 379 -33.69 17.15 2.71
C LYS A 379 -32.40 16.64 2.09
N LEU A 380 -32.05 17.10 0.89
CA LEU A 380 -30.81 16.75 0.22
C LEU A 380 -29.60 17.20 1.06
N ARG A 381 -29.58 18.45 1.53
CA ARG A 381 -28.51 18.99 2.38
C ARG A 381 -28.32 18.18 3.67
N ARG A 382 -29.42 17.78 4.32
CA ARG A 382 -29.35 16.92 5.52
C ARG A 382 -28.83 15.53 5.20
N SER A 383 -29.24 14.95 4.07
CA SER A 383 -28.84 13.61 3.64
C SER A 383 -27.37 13.52 3.19
N ILE A 384 -26.80 14.59 2.63
CA ILE A 384 -25.40 14.59 2.15
C ILE A 384 -24.37 14.37 3.29
N GLY A 385 -24.70 14.73 4.53
CA GLY A 385 -23.83 14.52 5.69
C GLY A 385 -24.05 13.18 6.40
N THR A 386 -25.02 12.37 5.95
CA THR A 386 -25.33 11.06 6.51
C THR A 386 -24.77 9.94 5.64
N GLU A 387 -24.43 8.83 6.28
CA GLU A 387 -23.94 7.63 5.59
C GLU A 387 -24.91 7.15 4.51
N GLU A 388 -26.18 7.03 4.85
CA GLU A 388 -27.24 6.58 3.93
C GLU A 388 -27.37 7.48 2.69
N GLY A 389 -27.19 8.78 2.85
CA GLY A 389 -27.31 9.70 1.72
C GLY A 389 -26.15 9.58 0.75
N VAL A 390 -24.94 9.38 1.27
CA VAL A 390 -23.73 9.15 0.48
C VAL A 390 -23.81 7.80 -0.25
N ASP A 391 -24.38 6.78 0.38
CA ASP A 391 -24.67 5.48 -0.24
C ASP A 391 -25.69 5.58 -1.40
N VAL A 392 -26.69 6.46 -1.30
CA VAL A 392 -27.63 6.72 -2.40
C VAL A 392 -26.91 7.33 -3.61
N PHE A 393 -25.97 8.26 -3.39
CA PHE A 393 -25.19 8.83 -4.49
C PHE A 393 -24.25 7.80 -5.12
N PHE A 394 -23.65 6.92 -4.33
CA PHE A 394 -22.87 5.79 -4.84
C PHE A 394 -23.70 4.86 -5.72
N LYS A 395 -24.85 4.40 -5.23
CA LYS A 395 -25.77 3.54 -6.01
C LYS A 395 -26.24 4.22 -7.30
N ARG A 396 -26.42 5.54 -7.28
CA ARG A 396 -26.81 6.32 -8.45
C ARG A 396 -25.67 6.47 -9.46
N ALA A 397 -24.45 6.71 -8.99
CA ALA A 397 -23.26 6.87 -9.82
C ALA A 397 -22.88 5.59 -10.56
N TYR A 398 -23.17 4.43 -9.95
CA TYR A 398 -22.83 3.11 -10.48
C TYR A 398 -24.06 2.27 -10.89
N ARG A 399 -25.20 2.92 -11.16
CA ARG A 399 -26.48 2.24 -11.43
C ARG A 399 -26.37 1.16 -12.51
N ASP A 400 -25.63 1.43 -13.58
CA ASP A 400 -25.50 0.54 -14.74
C ASP A 400 -24.47 -0.58 -14.50
N GLU A 401 -23.40 -0.28 -13.75
CA GLU A 401 -22.29 -1.20 -13.44
C GLU A 401 -22.61 -2.18 -12.30
N LEU A 402 -23.53 -1.81 -11.40
CA LEU A 402 -24.00 -2.65 -10.30
C LEU A 402 -24.87 -3.82 -10.77
N SER A 403 -25.18 -3.97 -12.06
CA SER A 403 -25.97 -5.09 -12.59
C SER A 403 -25.17 -6.39 -12.80
N LEU A 404 -23.83 -6.31 -12.87
CA LEU A 404 -22.94 -7.41 -13.21
C LEU A 404 -22.11 -7.91 -11.99
N GLN A 405 -21.51 -9.10 -12.09
CA GLN A 405 -20.70 -9.80 -11.05
C GLN A 405 -19.59 -8.96 -10.36
N LYS A 406 -19.28 -7.75 -10.81
CA LYS A 406 -18.27 -6.82 -10.24
C LYS A 406 -18.71 -6.10 -8.93
N ARG A 407 -19.76 -6.58 -8.25
CA ARG A 407 -20.33 -5.91 -7.06
C ARG A 407 -19.38 -5.91 -5.86
N ALA A 408 -18.77 -7.04 -5.54
CA ALA A 408 -18.02 -7.20 -4.28
C ALA A 408 -16.83 -6.23 -4.19
N ASP A 409 -16.02 -6.15 -5.25
CA ASP A 409 -14.84 -5.28 -5.29
C ASP A 409 -15.22 -3.80 -5.20
N LEU A 410 -16.26 -3.38 -5.93
CA LEU A 410 -16.74 -1.99 -5.90
C LEU A 410 -17.30 -1.62 -4.52
N TYR A 411 -18.03 -2.52 -3.86
CA TYR A 411 -18.50 -2.31 -2.49
C TYR A 411 -17.33 -2.26 -1.49
N ALA A 412 -16.32 -3.12 -1.62
CA ALA A 412 -15.14 -3.07 -0.74
C ALA A 412 -14.38 -1.73 -0.89
N ILE A 413 -14.20 -1.25 -2.13
CA ILE A 413 -13.60 0.06 -2.39
C ILE A 413 -14.50 1.18 -1.82
N TRP A 414 -15.82 1.04 -1.95
CA TRP A 414 -16.77 1.99 -1.41
C TRP A 414 -16.68 2.13 0.11
N GLU A 415 -16.71 1.03 0.85
CA GLU A 415 -16.65 1.05 2.32
C GLU A 415 -15.37 1.73 2.82
N THR A 416 -14.23 1.49 2.17
CA THR A 416 -12.95 2.15 2.53
C THR A 416 -12.86 3.62 2.12
N THR A 417 -13.70 4.09 1.19
CA THR A 417 -13.66 5.47 0.66
C THR A 417 -14.75 6.35 1.27
N LYS A 418 -15.86 5.73 1.70
CA LYS A 418 -17.07 6.39 2.23
C LYS A 418 -16.77 7.37 3.37
N ALA A 419 -15.92 6.97 4.33
CA ALA A 419 -15.54 7.81 5.47
C ALA A 419 -14.90 9.14 5.02
N GLY A 420 -13.93 9.08 4.09
CA GLY A 420 -13.26 10.27 3.58
C GLY A 420 -14.21 11.21 2.81
N ILE A 421 -15.18 10.65 2.08
CA ILE A 421 -16.22 11.46 1.42
C ILE A 421 -17.08 12.18 2.46
N LEU A 422 -17.54 11.46 3.49
CA LEU A 422 -18.38 12.03 4.54
C LEU A 422 -17.70 13.19 5.26
N ASP A 423 -16.41 13.08 5.56
CA ASP A 423 -15.65 14.13 6.21
C ASP A 423 -15.60 15.41 5.34
N ILE A 424 -15.37 15.25 4.04
CA ILE A 424 -15.37 16.39 3.10
C ILE A 424 -16.77 17.00 2.97
N MET A 425 -17.80 16.15 2.87
CA MET A 425 -19.19 16.58 2.75
C MET A 425 -19.64 17.36 3.99
N ARG A 426 -19.21 16.94 5.19
CA ARG A 426 -19.51 17.60 6.47
C ARG A 426 -18.73 18.91 6.64
N ALA A 427 -17.42 18.88 6.37
CA ALA A 427 -16.56 20.03 6.61
C ALA A 427 -16.77 21.18 5.60
N HIS A 428 -17.01 20.85 4.33
CA HIS A 428 -16.98 21.86 3.26
C HIS A 428 -18.25 21.95 2.41
N GLY A 429 -19.08 20.91 2.44
CA GLY A 429 -20.32 20.82 1.67
C GLY A 429 -20.13 20.79 0.15
N LEU A 430 -21.22 20.46 -0.57
CA LEU A 430 -21.20 20.26 -2.03
C LEU A 430 -20.85 21.49 -2.87
N ARG A 431 -21.01 22.70 -2.33
CA ARG A 431 -20.75 23.94 -3.08
C ARG A 431 -19.26 24.15 -3.34
N SER A 432 -18.41 23.58 -2.49
CA SER A 432 -16.95 23.65 -2.63
C SER A 432 -16.42 22.73 -3.73
N LEU A 433 -17.23 21.75 -4.18
CA LEU A 433 -16.84 20.75 -5.17
C LEU A 433 -17.29 21.18 -6.58
N SER A 434 -16.40 20.99 -7.56
CA SER A 434 -16.69 21.27 -8.96
C SER A 434 -17.32 20.06 -9.64
N ALA A 435 -18.34 20.27 -10.48
CA ALA A 435 -18.82 19.28 -11.46
C ALA A 435 -18.58 19.77 -12.89
N SER A 436 -17.46 20.47 -13.11
CA SER A 436 -17.10 21.03 -14.41
C SER A 436 -16.86 19.95 -15.48
N ILE A 437 -17.01 20.34 -16.76
CA ILE A 437 -16.68 19.50 -17.92
C ILE A 437 -15.20 19.04 -17.85
N SER A 438 -14.31 19.95 -17.40
CA SER A 438 -12.91 19.64 -17.13
C SER A 438 -12.75 18.50 -16.12
N SER A 439 -13.49 18.50 -15.01
CA SER A 439 -13.42 17.41 -14.02
C SER A 439 -13.85 16.06 -14.58
N LYS A 440 -14.92 16.03 -15.39
CA LYS A 440 -15.39 14.80 -16.05
C LYS A 440 -14.37 14.28 -17.06
N THR A 441 -13.73 15.18 -17.80
CA THR A 441 -12.65 14.84 -18.74
C THR A 441 -11.45 14.24 -18.02
N LEU A 442 -11.06 14.81 -16.86
CA LEU A 442 -9.98 14.26 -16.04
C LEU A 442 -10.35 12.89 -15.43
N LEU A 443 -11.60 12.71 -15.01
CA LEU A 443 -12.09 11.40 -14.53
C LEU A 443 -12.01 10.34 -15.64
N HIS A 444 -12.44 10.65 -16.86
CA HIS A 444 -12.32 9.71 -17.99
C HIS A 444 -10.86 9.38 -18.34
N LYS A 445 -9.94 10.35 -18.23
CA LYS A 445 -8.50 10.07 -18.37
C LYS A 445 -7.99 9.14 -17.28
N LEU A 446 -8.46 9.32 -16.04
CA LEU A 446 -8.13 8.41 -14.93
C LEU A 446 -8.70 7.00 -15.16
N GLU A 447 -9.95 6.88 -15.58
CA GLU A 447 -10.59 5.59 -15.90
C GLU A 447 -9.83 4.88 -17.05
N ALA A 448 -9.47 5.59 -18.12
CA ALA A 448 -8.65 5.04 -19.19
C ALA A 448 -7.27 4.57 -18.70
N ALA A 449 -6.64 5.33 -17.80
CA ALA A 449 -5.37 4.93 -17.20
C ALA A 449 -5.51 3.68 -16.31
N ILE A 450 -6.61 3.54 -15.56
CA ILE A 450 -6.92 2.36 -14.74
C ILE A 450 -7.09 1.11 -15.60
N GLU A 451 -7.75 1.23 -16.75
CA GLU A 451 -8.04 0.10 -17.62
C GLU A 451 -6.84 -0.34 -18.47
N LYS A 452 -6.02 0.61 -18.94
CA LYS A 452 -4.98 0.34 -19.93
C LYS A 452 -3.58 0.72 -19.46
N ASP A 453 -3.36 1.98 -19.10
CA ASP A 453 -2.01 2.51 -18.95
C ASP A 453 -1.28 1.94 -17.73
N ILE A 454 -1.95 1.89 -16.57
CA ILE A 454 -1.39 1.36 -15.33
C ILE A 454 -1.12 -0.16 -15.45
N PRO A 455 -2.07 -1.01 -15.91
CA PRO A 455 -1.78 -2.42 -16.13
C PRO A 455 -0.70 -2.68 -17.19
N ALA A 456 -0.58 -1.81 -18.20
CA ALA A 456 0.48 -1.93 -19.21
C ALA A 456 1.89 -1.69 -18.65
N LEU A 457 2.03 -1.06 -17.47
CA LEU A 457 3.33 -0.92 -16.81
C LEU A 457 3.92 -2.28 -16.40
N ARG A 458 3.10 -3.26 -16.00
CA ARG A 458 3.57 -4.62 -15.65
C ARG A 458 4.20 -5.35 -16.84
N ARG A 459 3.61 -5.19 -18.04
CA ARG A 459 4.07 -5.87 -19.26
C ARG A 459 5.40 -5.36 -19.81
N LYS A 460 5.91 -4.23 -19.30
CA LYS A 460 7.15 -3.60 -19.78
C LYS A 460 8.38 -3.98 -18.93
N ILE A 461 8.23 -4.94 -18.02
CA ILE A 461 9.20 -5.24 -16.98
C ILE A 461 9.49 -6.74 -17.04
N ASP A 462 10.53 -7.12 -17.79
CA ASP A 462 11.15 -8.45 -17.66
C ASP A 462 12.20 -8.36 -16.54
N LEU A 463 11.74 -8.45 -15.28
CA LEU A 463 12.63 -8.59 -14.11
C LEU A 463 12.83 -10.05 -13.71
N HIS A 464 12.48 -11.00 -14.58
CA HIS A 464 12.84 -12.39 -14.37
C HIS A 464 14.32 -12.55 -14.72
N PRO A 465 15.23 -12.81 -13.76
CA PRO A 465 16.54 -13.29 -14.11
C PRO A 465 16.34 -14.62 -14.85
N GLU A 466 16.72 -14.68 -16.12
CA GLU A 466 17.04 -15.96 -16.74
C GLU A 466 18.16 -16.55 -15.89
N ILE A 467 17.81 -17.49 -15.02
CA ILE A 467 18.78 -18.39 -14.42
C ILE A 467 19.34 -19.15 -15.63
N LYS A 468 20.51 -18.74 -16.12
CA LYS A 468 21.30 -19.57 -17.01
C LYS A 468 21.65 -20.82 -16.20
N ALA A 469 20.87 -21.86 -16.36
CA ALA A 469 21.31 -23.20 -16.01
C ALA A 469 22.52 -23.47 -16.90
N GLU A 470 23.72 -23.39 -16.33
CA GLU A 470 24.85 -24.09 -16.92
C GLU A 470 24.46 -25.57 -16.92
N GLU A 471 24.15 -26.10 -18.11
CA GLU A 471 23.97 -27.54 -18.28
C GLU A 471 25.26 -28.22 -17.81
N PRO A 472 25.19 -29.22 -16.91
CA PRO A 472 26.38 -29.94 -16.51
C PRO A 472 26.95 -30.66 -17.74
N GLU A 473 28.22 -30.36 -18.07
CA GLU A 473 29.00 -31.16 -19.01
C GLU A 473 29.03 -32.59 -18.49
N ILE A 474 28.30 -33.48 -19.15
CA ILE A 474 28.35 -34.93 -18.91
C ILE A 474 29.69 -35.41 -19.46
N PRO A 475 30.60 -35.97 -18.64
CA PRO A 475 31.82 -36.56 -19.14
C PRO A 475 31.46 -37.80 -19.97
N ASP A 476 32.02 -37.91 -21.18
CA ASP A 476 31.86 -39.08 -22.04
C ASP A 476 32.28 -40.36 -21.30
N GLU A 477 31.34 -41.30 -21.11
CA GLU A 477 31.62 -42.63 -20.56
C GLU A 477 32.53 -43.43 -21.53
N GLU A 478 33.76 -43.71 -21.09
CA GLU A 478 34.59 -44.74 -21.71
C GLU A 478 33.88 -46.10 -21.64
N THR A 479 33.63 -46.68 -22.81
CA THR A 479 32.98 -47.98 -22.98
C THR A 479 33.96 -49.10 -22.58
N PRO A 480 33.61 -50.06 -21.71
CA PRO A 480 34.51 -51.18 -21.41
C PRO A 480 34.51 -52.20 -22.56
N ASP A 481 35.71 -52.61 -22.98
CA ASP A 481 35.97 -53.69 -23.94
C ASP A 481 35.15 -54.96 -23.63
N GLN A 482 34.42 -55.45 -24.64
CA GLN A 482 33.81 -56.78 -24.61
C GLN A 482 34.85 -57.85 -24.99
N PRO A 483 34.89 -59.02 -24.31
CA PRO A 483 35.76 -60.11 -24.71
C PRO A 483 35.19 -60.87 -25.91
N GLU A 484 36.01 -61.04 -26.95
CA GLU A 484 35.72 -61.86 -28.14
C GLU A 484 35.44 -63.32 -27.72
N LEU A 485 34.26 -63.83 -28.07
CA LEU A 485 33.99 -65.27 -28.11
C LEU A 485 34.36 -65.81 -29.49
N SER A 486 35.38 -66.67 -29.52
CA SER A 486 35.71 -67.51 -30.66
C SER A 486 34.58 -68.50 -30.97
N THR A 487 34.20 -68.57 -32.24
CA THR A 487 33.32 -69.61 -32.78
C THR A 487 34.14 -70.51 -33.69
N GLU A 488 34.41 -71.74 -33.25
CA GLU A 488 34.82 -72.84 -34.12
C GLU A 488 33.57 -73.61 -34.58
N GLU A 489 33.48 -73.79 -35.91
CA GLU A 489 32.85 -74.87 -36.71
C GLU A 489 31.35 -75.17 -36.49
N VAL A 490 30.49 -75.20 -37.52
CA VAL A 490 30.53 -75.98 -38.77
C VAL A 490 29.74 -75.28 -39.88
#